data_AF-A0A059EWF9-F1
#
_entry.id   AF-A0A059EWF9-F1
#
_cell.length_a   1.000
_cell.length_b   1.000
_cell.length_c   1.000
_cell.angle_alpha   90.00
_cell.angle_beta   90.00
_cell.angle_gamma   90.00
#
_symmetry.space_group_name_H-M   'P 1'
#
loop_
_entity.id
_entity.type
_entity.pdbx_description
1 polymer ?
#
loop_
_entity_poly.entity_id
_entity_poly.type
_entity_poly.pdbx_seq_one_letter_code
_entity_poly.pdbx_strand_id
1 'polypeptide(L)'
;MCLIEFRDKISRVYSILIENIKAETIIPIICIQVASGSKIWKDEHKGYSSLSKNGFIDESICHKYEFVNSQTGVNTQTVEFLNNAMKLLI
;
A
#
# COMPACT_ATOMS: atom_id res chain seq x y z
N MET A 1 -1.39 -6.52 6.79
CA MET A 1 -1.23 -5.77 5.53
C MET A 1 -2.57 -5.21 5.14
N CYS A 2 -2.63 -3.93 4.75
CA CYS A 2 -3.87 -3.23 4.40
C CYS A 2 -3.74 -2.63 2.99
N LEU A 3 -4.75 -2.82 2.16
CA LEU A 3 -4.89 -2.26 0.82
C LEU A 3 -6.21 -1.49 0.75
N ILE A 4 -6.16 -0.28 0.22
CA ILE A 4 -7.34 0.57 0.03
C ILE A 4 -7.48 0.88 -1.45
N GLU A 5 -8.65 0.58 -2.01
CA GLU A 5 -9.02 1.00 -3.35
C GLU A 5 -9.70 2.36 -3.30
N PHE A 6 -9.10 3.33 -3.98
CA PHE A 6 -9.55 4.71 -4.01
C PHE A 6 -9.90 5.14 -5.43
N ARG A 7 -11.14 5.59 -5.63
CA ARG A 7 -11.66 6.20 -6.88
C ARG A 7 -12.54 7.36 -6.49
N ASP A 8 -11.95 8.56 -6.34
CA ASP A 8 -12.53 9.78 -5.74
C ASP A 8 -12.96 9.66 -4.26
N LYS A 9 -13.35 8.45 -3.85
CA LYS A 9 -13.65 8.02 -2.49
C LYS A 9 -13.10 6.61 -2.28
N ILE A 10 -13.03 6.20 -1.01
CA ILE A 10 -12.73 4.82 -0.65
C ILE A 10 -13.86 3.93 -1.15
N SER A 11 -13.52 2.94 -1.97
CA SER A 11 -14.49 2.02 -2.59
C SER A 11 -14.39 0.61 -2.03
N ARG A 12 -13.19 0.18 -1.64
CA ARG A 12 -12.93 -1.13 -1.05
C ARG A 12 -11.74 -1.07 -0.11
N VAL A 13 -11.80 -1.88 0.94
CA VAL A 13 -10.70 -2.15 1.86
C VAL A 13 -10.43 -3.65 1.86
N TYR A 14 -9.17 -4.03 1.75
CA TYR A 14 -8.71 -5.40 1.95
C TYR A 14 -7.64 -5.41 3.04
N SER A 15 -7.83 -6.23 4.08
CA SER A 15 -6.86 -6.40 5.15
C SER A 15 -6.64 -7.88 5.43
N ILE A 16 -5.37 -8.26 5.62
CA ILE A 16 -4.97 -9.63 5.89
C ILE A 16 -3.80 -9.66 6.87
N LEU A 17 -3.82 -10.62 7.80
CA LEU A 17 -2.68 -10.94 8.63
C LEU A 17 -1.63 -11.69 7.80
N ILE A 18 -0.40 -11.20 7.79
CA ILE A 18 0.72 -11.82 7.10
C ILE A 18 1.83 -12.10 8.11
N GLU A 19 2.46 -13.26 7.99
CA GLU A 19 3.51 -13.69 8.91
C GLU A 19 4.80 -12.88 8.74
N ASN A 20 5.05 -12.36 7.53
CA ASN A 20 6.24 -11.58 7.22
C ASN A 20 6.00 -10.61 6.05
N ILE A 21 6.79 -9.54 6.01
CA ILE A 21 6.72 -8.47 4.99
C ILE A 21 7.75 -8.64 3.87
N LYS A 22 8.19 -9.88 3.59
CA LYS A 22 9.11 -10.16 2.47
C LYS A 22 8.38 -9.99 1.14
N ALA A 23 9.12 -9.61 0.10
CA ALA A 23 8.59 -9.44 -1.26
C ALA A 23 7.86 -10.69 -1.76
N GLU A 24 8.41 -11.88 -1.48
CA GLU A 24 7.82 -13.19 -1.82
C GLU A 24 6.42 -13.40 -1.24
N THR A 25 6.13 -12.80 -0.08
CA THR A 25 4.83 -12.88 0.59
C THR A 25 3.87 -11.81 0.08
N ILE A 26 4.33 -10.55 0.01
CA ILE A 26 3.43 -9.42 -0.23
C ILE A 26 3.11 -9.20 -1.72
N ILE A 27 4.04 -9.49 -2.63
CA ILE A 27 3.87 -9.21 -4.05
C ILE A 27 2.75 -10.08 -4.66
N PRO A 28 2.70 -11.42 -4.42
CA PRO A 28 1.60 -12.23 -4.93
C PRO A 28 0.23 -11.76 -4.41
N ILE A 29 0.15 -11.33 -3.13
CA ILE A 29 -1.09 -10.80 -2.54
C ILE A 29 -1.54 -9.55 -3.29
N ILE A 30 -0.62 -8.61 -3.59
CA ILE A 30 -0.94 -7.41 -4.36
C ILE A 30 -1.39 -7.78 -5.77
N CYS A 31 -0.68 -8.67 -6.45
CA CYS A 31 -1.04 -9.09 -7.81
C CYS A 31 -2.43 -9.76 -7.89
N ILE A 32 -2.85 -10.46 -6.84
CA ILE A 32 -4.19 -11.06 -6.75
C ILE A 32 -5.26 -10.00 -6.45
N GLN A 33 -4.95 -9.02 -5.59
CA GLN A 33 -5.93 -8.07 -5.07
C GLN A 33 -6.05 -6.79 -5.88
N VAL A 34 -5.04 -6.44 -6.67
CA VAL A 34 -4.94 -5.17 -7.40
C VAL A 34 -4.81 -5.45 -8.88
N ALA A 35 -5.64 -4.79 -9.68
CA ALA A 35 -5.60 -4.93 -11.14
C ALA A 35 -4.25 -4.45 -11.70
N SER A 36 -3.68 -5.21 -12.64
CA SER A 36 -2.44 -4.83 -13.34
C SER A 36 -2.57 -3.45 -13.99
N GLY A 37 -1.48 -2.68 -14.03
CA GLY A 37 -1.47 -1.30 -14.51
C GLY A 37 -2.00 -0.26 -13.53
N SER A 38 -2.50 -0.66 -12.35
CA SER A 38 -2.93 0.28 -11.32
C SER A 38 -1.76 1.10 -10.77
N LYS A 39 -2.06 2.34 -10.36
CA LYS A 39 -1.16 3.16 -9.55
C LYS A 39 -1.25 2.73 -8.09
N ILE A 40 -0.11 2.43 -7.47
CA ILE A 40 -0.02 2.04 -6.07
C ILE A 40 0.74 3.10 -5.29
N TRP A 41 0.10 3.64 -4.26
CA TRP A 41 0.74 4.49 -3.26
C TRP A 41 1.14 3.64 -2.06
N LYS A 42 2.42 3.73 -1.67
CA LYS A 42 3.01 2.91 -0.61
C LYS A 42 4.02 3.70 0.22
N ASP A 43 4.38 3.12 1.37
CA ASP A 43 5.60 3.50 2.07
C ASP A 43 6.85 3.02 1.29
N GLU A 44 8.04 3.49 1.70
CA GLU A 44 9.31 3.08 1.12
C GLU A 44 9.84 1.71 1.62
N HIS A 45 8.96 0.81 2.09
CA HIS A 45 9.42 -0.48 2.56
C HIS A 45 9.99 -1.36 1.43
N LYS A 46 11.17 -1.94 1.67
CA LYS A 46 11.94 -2.74 0.68
C LYS A 46 11.19 -3.93 0.09
N GLY A 47 10.19 -4.44 0.81
CA GLY A 47 9.35 -5.55 0.34
C GLY A 47 8.60 -5.20 -0.94
N TYR A 48 8.32 -3.92 -1.19
CA TYR A 48 7.60 -3.44 -2.36
C TYR A 48 8.50 -3.08 -3.55
N SER A 49 9.79 -3.40 -3.49
CA SER A 49 10.79 -3.01 -4.51
C SER A 49 10.57 -3.63 -5.89
N SER A 50 9.79 -4.70 -5.99
CA SER A 50 9.52 -5.41 -7.27
C SER A 50 8.17 -5.08 -7.88
N LEU A 51 7.40 -4.12 -7.35
CA LEU A 51 6.07 -3.78 -7.89
C LEU A 51 6.13 -3.29 -9.35
N SER A 52 7.09 -2.44 -9.69
CA SER A 52 7.29 -1.96 -11.06
C SER A 52 7.55 -3.11 -12.05
N LYS A 53 8.31 -4.13 -11.64
CA LYS A 53 8.55 -5.35 -12.44
C LYS A 53 7.28 -6.19 -12.66
N ASN A 54 6.26 -6.02 -11.82
CA ASN A 54 4.98 -6.71 -11.92
C ASN A 54 3.91 -5.87 -12.66
N GLY A 55 4.30 -4.79 -13.34
CA GLY A 55 3.42 -3.99 -14.17
C GLY A 55 2.56 -2.97 -13.41
N PHE A 56 2.97 -2.60 -12.19
CA PHE A 56 2.34 -1.52 -11.43
C PHE A 56 3.10 -0.20 -11.60
N ILE A 57 2.37 0.91 -11.58
CA ILE A 57 2.96 2.25 -11.49
C ILE A 57 3.12 2.53 -10.00
N ASP A 58 4.36 2.60 -9.51
CA ASP A 58 4.61 2.78 -8.09
C ASP A 58 5.00 4.23 -7.74
N GLU A 59 4.25 4.79 -6.78
CA GLU A 59 4.57 6.06 -6.13
C GLU A 59 4.79 5.79 -4.65
N SER A 60 5.91 6.26 -4.11
CA SER A 60 6.23 6.11 -2.69
C SER A 60 6.23 7.44 -1.95
N ILE A 61 5.92 7.38 -0.66
CA ILE A 61 6.14 8.49 0.26
C ILE A 61 7.18 8.08 1.28
N CYS A 62 8.16 8.95 1.47
CA CYS A 62 9.11 8.84 2.56
C CYS A 62 8.61 9.65 3.77
N HIS A 63 8.00 8.99 4.74
CA HIS A 63 7.54 9.62 5.99
C HIS A 63 8.66 10.26 6.82
N LYS A 64 9.92 9.95 6.52
CA LYS A 64 11.07 10.59 7.17
C LYS A 64 11.17 12.08 6.81
N TYR A 65 10.71 12.45 5.62
CA TYR A 65 10.89 13.80 5.08
C TYR A 65 9.56 14.55 4.96
N GLU A 66 8.48 13.86 4.57
CA GLU A 66 7.19 14.50 4.31
C GLU A 66 6.02 13.63 4.80
N PHE A 67 5.06 14.25 5.49
CA PHE A 67 3.82 13.60 5.94
C PHE A 67 2.75 13.54 4.84
N VAL A 68 2.77 14.53 3.95
CA VAL A 68 2.03 14.59 2.69
C VAL A 68 3.07 14.91 1.64
N ASN A 69 3.16 14.13 0.55
CA ASN A 69 4.11 14.40 -0.51
C ASN A 69 3.84 15.80 -1.09
N SER A 70 4.81 16.71 -1.02
CA SER A 70 4.62 18.11 -1.38
C SER A 70 4.42 18.33 -2.88
N GLN A 71 4.89 17.39 -3.71
CA GLN A 71 4.80 17.45 -5.17
C GLN A 71 3.53 16.80 -5.70
N THR A 72 3.12 15.67 -5.13
CA THR A 72 1.99 14.86 -5.62
C THR A 72 0.74 14.96 -4.76
N GLY A 73 0.84 15.51 -3.55
CA GLY A 73 -0.25 15.61 -2.58
C GLY A 73 -0.66 14.27 -1.94
N VAL A 74 0.02 13.18 -2.28
CA VAL A 74 -0.29 11.84 -1.78
C VAL A 74 -0.02 11.78 -0.28
N ASN A 75 -0.86 11.04 0.46
CA ASN A 75 -0.60 10.64 1.84
C ASN A 75 -1.11 9.21 2.09
N THR A 76 -0.61 8.56 3.13
CA THR A 76 -1.00 7.18 3.51
C THR A 76 -1.74 7.12 4.85
N GLN A 77 -2.18 8.26 5.40
CA GLN A 77 -2.79 8.34 6.73
C GLN A 77 -3.98 7.40 6.90
N THR A 78 -4.86 7.34 5.89
CA THR A 78 -6.03 6.47 5.91
C THR A 78 -5.62 4.99 6.00
N VAL A 79 -4.58 4.58 5.27
CA VAL A 79 -4.06 3.21 5.28
C VAL A 79 -3.44 2.89 6.63
N GLU A 80 -2.69 3.82 7.21
CA GLU A 80 -2.04 3.66 8.53
C GLU A 80 -3.04 3.57 9.67
N PHE A 81 -4.01 4.48 9.71
CA PHE A 81 -5.09 4.48 10.68
C PHE A 81 -5.84 3.14 10.66
N LEU A 82 -6.23 2.70 9.46
CA LEU A 82 -6.97 1.44 9.31
C LEU A 82 -6.11 0.23 9.65
N ASN A 83 -4.84 0.21 9.25
CA ASN A 83 -3.92 -0.87 9.60
C ASN A 83 -3.75 -0.99 11.13
N ASN A 84 -3.70 0.12 11.85
CA ASN A 84 -3.62 0.10 13.31
C ASN A 84 -4.95 -0.32 13.96
N ALA A 85 -6.09 0.15 13.44
CA ALA A 85 -7.40 -0.30 13.92
C ALA A 85 -7.58 -1.82 13.74
N MET A 86 -7.17 -2.36 12.58
CA MET A 86 -7.27 -3.79 12.31
C MET A 86 -6.35 -4.64 13.21
N LYS A 87 -5.17 -4.13 13.61
CA LYS A 87 -4.29 -4.80 14.58
C LYS A 87 -4.89 -4.91 15.98
N LEU A 88 -5.89 -4.10 16.32
CA LEU A 88 -6.58 -4.17 17.61
C LEU A 88 -7.73 -5.19 17.61
N LEU A 89 -8.18 -5.62 16.43
CA LEU A 89 -9.32 -6.53 16.26
C LEU A 89 -8.90 -8.00 16.06
N ILE A 90 -7.61 -8.24 15.83
CA ILE A 90 -7.00 -9.55 15.56
C ILE A 90 -6.04 -9.85 16.70
#